data_AF-A0A2G2MZH3-F1
#
_entry.id   AF-A0A2G2MZH3-F1
#
_cell.length_a   1.000
_cell.length_b   1.000
_cell.length_c   1.000
_cell.angle_alpha   90.00
_cell.angle_beta   90.00
_cell.angle_gamma   90.00
#
_symmetry.space_group_name_H-M   'P 1'
#
loop_
_entity.id
_entity.type
_entity.pdbx_description
1 polymer ?
#
loop_
_entity_poly.entity_id
_entity_poly.type
_entity_poly.pdbx_seq_one_letter_code
_entity_poly.pdbx_strand_id
1 'polypeptide(L)'
;MTFITNLATTQPGDTVSIQLFPAGRHEGIVGADGYIISRSRRYAGVTSLPPSVFSNGKLRDNHGYIGVLSPEETVRRAEARIGEMGYDVIAHNCVHFVNEVNGLPLESRMSDNVQRFASLSDLTVNIPRRLW
;
A
#
# COMPACT_ATOMS: atom_id res chain seq x y z
N MET A 1 -17.04 -2.29 17.51
CA MET A 1 -15.94 -2.19 16.53
C MET A 1 -15.96 -3.47 15.72
N THR A 2 -16.63 -3.42 14.58
CA THR A 2 -16.94 -4.61 13.78
C THR A 2 -15.72 -4.95 12.94
N PHE A 3 -15.08 -6.08 13.22
CA PHE A 3 -14.05 -6.64 12.35
C PHE A 3 -14.77 -7.25 11.14
N ILE A 4 -14.70 -6.62 9.99
CA ILE A 4 -15.16 -7.24 8.74
C ILE A 4 -13.97 -8.04 8.20
N THR A 5 -13.98 -9.34 8.47
CA THR A 5 -12.89 -10.28 8.16
C THR A 5 -13.05 -10.98 6.81
N ASN A 6 -13.67 -10.37 5.80
CA ASN A 6 -13.93 -11.08 4.55
C ASN A 6 -13.09 -10.57 3.38
N LEU A 7 -11.87 -11.12 3.28
CA LEU A 7 -11.20 -11.26 1.98
C LEU A 7 -12.00 -12.14 1.01
N ALA A 8 -12.97 -12.94 1.48
CA ALA A 8 -13.78 -13.76 0.58
C ALA A 8 -14.68 -12.95 -0.37
N THR A 9 -14.77 -11.64 -0.20
CA THR A 9 -15.52 -10.75 -1.10
C THR A 9 -14.63 -9.81 -1.91
N THR A 10 -13.31 -9.91 -1.81
CA THR A 10 -12.41 -9.10 -2.66
C THR A 10 -12.37 -9.65 -4.07
N GLN A 11 -12.34 -8.75 -5.06
CA GLN A 11 -12.15 -9.08 -6.46
C GLN A 11 -10.76 -8.61 -6.94
N PRO A 12 -10.17 -9.27 -7.96
CA PRO A 12 -8.98 -8.74 -8.61
C PRO A 12 -9.16 -7.28 -9.03
N GLY A 13 -8.18 -6.44 -8.70
CA GLY A 13 -8.20 -4.99 -8.93
C GLY A 13 -8.73 -4.18 -7.76
N ASP A 14 -9.41 -4.79 -6.78
CA ASP A 14 -9.85 -4.09 -5.57
C ASP A 14 -8.65 -3.46 -4.84
N THR A 15 -8.87 -2.26 -4.29
CA THR A 15 -7.92 -1.63 -3.39
C THR A 15 -8.25 -2.00 -1.95
N VAL A 16 -7.28 -2.53 -1.23
CA VAL A 16 -7.42 -2.89 0.19
C VAL A 16 -6.47 -2.10 1.05
N SER A 17 -6.79 -1.94 2.33
CA SER A 17 -5.89 -1.30 3.27
C SER A 17 -5.88 -1.94 4.66
N ILE A 18 -4.74 -1.75 5.34
CA ILE A 18 -4.60 -1.97 6.78
C ILE A 18 -4.22 -0.68 7.48
N GLN A 19 -4.65 -0.56 8.74
CA GLN A 19 -4.20 0.52 9.61
C GLN A 19 -2.83 0.15 10.21
N LEU A 20 -1.81 0.98 9.99
CA LEU A 20 -0.50 0.84 10.64
C LEU A 20 -0.49 1.52 12.01
N PHE A 21 -0.97 2.76 12.08
CA PHE A 21 -1.08 3.60 13.29
C PHE A 21 -2.32 4.50 13.17
N PRO A 22 -2.77 5.23 14.22
CA PRO A 22 -4.06 5.95 14.19
C PRO A 22 -4.30 6.90 13.00
N ALA A 23 -3.25 7.37 12.31
CA ALA A 23 -3.37 8.22 11.12
C ALA A 23 -2.53 7.75 9.92
N GLY A 24 -2.11 6.48 9.89
CA GLY A 24 -1.33 5.92 8.77
C GLY A 24 -1.88 4.57 8.33
N ARG A 25 -2.10 4.43 7.02
CA ARG A 25 -2.59 3.22 6.36
C ARG A 25 -1.51 2.64 5.44
N HIS A 26 -1.58 1.34 5.21
CA HIS A 26 -0.84 0.68 4.13
C HIS A 26 -1.85 0.11 3.15
N GLU A 27 -1.65 0.39 1.87
CA GLU A 27 -2.58 0.01 0.81
C GLU A 27 -1.94 -0.92 -0.21
N GLY A 28 -2.77 -1.69 -0.89
CA GLY A 28 -2.38 -2.57 -1.98
C GLY A 28 -3.55 -2.91 -2.89
N ILE A 29 -3.22 -3.58 -3.99
CA ILE A 29 -4.15 -4.08 -5.01
C ILE A 29 -4.31 -5.58 -4.84
N VAL A 30 -5.53 -6.09 -4.93
CA VAL A 30 -5.79 -7.53 -5.02
C VAL A 30 -5.38 -8.01 -6.42
N GLY A 31 -4.38 -8.89 -6.50
CA GLY A 31 -3.90 -9.49 -7.75
C GLY A 31 -4.85 -10.56 -8.29
N ALA A 32 -4.55 -11.08 -9.49
CA ALA A 32 -5.37 -12.11 -10.13
C ALA A 32 -5.40 -13.43 -9.33
N ASP A 33 -4.34 -13.72 -8.57
CA ASP A 33 -4.18 -14.89 -7.70
C ASP A 33 -4.73 -14.67 -6.28
N GLY A 34 -5.33 -13.51 -6.00
CA GLY A 34 -5.83 -13.13 -4.68
C GLY A 34 -4.75 -12.68 -3.69
N TYR A 35 -3.48 -12.58 -4.11
CA TYR A 35 -2.43 -11.97 -3.30
C TYR A 35 -2.57 -10.45 -3.34
N ILE A 36 -1.98 -9.76 -2.36
CA ILE A 36 -1.99 -8.31 -2.30
C ILE A 36 -0.66 -7.78 -2.81
N ILE A 37 -0.72 -6.99 -3.89
CA ILE A 37 0.42 -6.32 -4.49
C ILE A 37 0.50 -4.90 -3.92
N SER A 38 1.64 -4.56 -3.30
CA SER A 38 1.84 -3.23 -2.74
C SER A 38 3.30 -2.79 -2.79
N ARG A 39 3.52 -1.47 -2.87
CA ARG A 39 4.83 -0.90 -2.52
C ARG A 39 4.98 -0.85 -1.00
N SER A 40 5.86 -1.68 -0.46
CA SER A 40 6.03 -1.89 0.97
C SER A 40 7.34 -1.30 1.49
N ARG A 41 7.26 -0.51 2.56
CA ARG A 41 8.44 -0.05 3.31
C ARG A 41 9.20 -1.20 3.95
N ARG A 42 8.48 -2.21 4.44
CA ARG A 42 9.06 -3.39 5.13
C ARG A 42 9.93 -4.22 4.20
N TYR A 43 9.53 -4.32 2.94
CA TYR A 43 10.21 -5.10 1.91
C TYR A 43 10.98 -4.22 0.90
N ALA A 44 11.13 -2.92 1.20
CA ALA A 44 11.89 -1.95 0.42
C ALA A 44 11.52 -1.84 -1.08
N GLY A 45 10.26 -2.12 -1.45
CA GLY A 45 9.84 -2.15 -2.85
C GLY A 45 8.45 -2.74 -3.08
N VAL A 46 8.12 -3.01 -4.34
CA VAL A 46 6.85 -3.62 -4.74
C VAL A 46 6.92 -5.14 -4.57
N THR A 47 5.97 -5.69 -3.81
CA THR A 47 5.91 -7.11 -3.46
C THR A 47 4.48 -7.63 -3.63
N SER A 48 4.34 -8.93 -3.86
CA SER A 48 3.07 -9.65 -3.81
C SER A 48 3.08 -10.56 -2.59
N LEU A 49 2.12 -10.37 -1.68
CA LEU A 49 2.07 -11.08 -0.40
C LEU A 49 0.70 -11.73 -0.20
N PRO A 50 0.65 -12.92 0.42
CA PRO A 50 -0.63 -13.51 0.76
C PRO A 50 -1.35 -12.57 1.75
N PRO A 51 -2.69 -12.49 1.73
CA PRO A 51 -3.43 -11.51 2.51
C PRO A 51 -3.14 -11.57 4.03
N SER A 52 -2.85 -12.75 4.57
CA SER A 52 -2.46 -12.94 5.96
C SER A 52 -1.15 -12.22 6.32
N VAL A 53 -0.16 -12.21 5.41
CA VAL A 53 1.13 -11.53 5.59
C VAL A 53 1.00 -10.04 5.34
N PHE A 54 0.30 -9.64 4.27
CA PHE A 54 0.01 -8.22 3.99
C PHE A 54 -0.65 -7.54 5.18
N SER A 55 -1.64 -8.22 5.76
CA SER A 55 -2.47 -7.65 6.83
C SER A 55 -1.95 -7.87 8.24
N ASN A 56 -0.88 -8.67 8.40
CA ASN A 56 -0.49 -9.23 9.70
C ASN A 56 -1.68 -9.85 10.47
N GLY A 57 -2.56 -10.52 9.73
CA GLY A 57 -3.80 -11.13 10.23
C GLY A 57 -4.94 -10.15 10.56
N LYS A 58 -4.84 -8.86 10.19
CA LYS A 58 -5.81 -7.80 10.55
C LYS A 58 -6.24 -6.97 9.34
N LEU A 59 -6.70 -7.62 8.27
CA LEU A 59 -7.20 -6.85 7.13
C LEU A 59 -8.43 -6.08 7.58
N ARG A 60 -8.46 -4.77 7.33
CA ARG A 60 -9.52 -3.92 7.88
C ARG A 60 -10.53 -3.49 6.85
N ASP A 61 -10.06 -2.98 5.70
CA ASP A 61 -10.92 -2.30 4.76
C ASP A 61 -10.67 -2.80 3.33
N ASN A 62 -11.74 -3.22 2.65
CA ASN A 62 -11.80 -3.32 1.19
C ASN A 62 -12.51 -2.08 0.67
N HIS A 63 -11.85 -1.30 -0.19
CA HIS A 63 -12.38 -0.08 -0.80
C HIS A 63 -13.04 -0.34 -2.15
N GLY A 64 -13.06 -1.60 -2.61
CA GLY A 64 -13.51 -2.00 -3.93
C GLY A 64 -12.57 -1.50 -5.03
N TYR A 65 -13.06 -1.56 -6.27
CA TYR A 65 -12.37 -0.98 -7.41
C TYR A 65 -12.51 0.55 -7.42
N ILE A 66 -11.38 1.26 -7.42
CA ILE A 66 -11.34 2.74 -7.36
C ILE A 66 -10.69 3.38 -8.59
N GLY A 67 -10.26 2.58 -9.57
CA GLY A 67 -9.50 3.06 -10.71
C GLY A 67 -10.35 3.65 -11.82
N VAL A 68 -9.68 4.38 -12.72
CA VAL A 68 -10.26 4.87 -13.99
C VAL A 68 -9.99 3.92 -15.15
N LEU A 69 -9.09 2.97 -14.96
CA LEU A 69 -8.77 1.92 -15.92
C LEU A 69 -9.78 0.77 -15.76
N SER A 70 -9.57 -0.34 -16.46
CA SER A 70 -10.28 -1.58 -16.12
C SER A 70 -9.58 -2.29 -14.95
N PRO A 71 -10.28 -3.10 -14.14
CA PRO A 71 -9.66 -3.92 -13.11
C PRO A 71 -8.51 -4.79 -13.64
N GLU A 72 -8.66 -5.36 -14.83
CA GLU A 72 -7.63 -6.19 -15.47
C GLU A 72 -6.37 -5.38 -15.80
N GLU A 73 -6.52 -4.16 -16.31
CA GLU A 73 -5.39 -3.28 -16.58
C GLU A 73 -4.71 -2.79 -15.29
N THR A 74 -5.49 -2.49 -14.24
CA THR A 74 -4.94 -2.18 -12.90
C THR A 74 -4.09 -3.34 -12.39
N VAL A 75 -4.60 -4.57 -12.44
CA VAL A 75 -3.89 -5.78 -11.99
C VAL A 75 -2.63 -5.99 -12.83
N ARG A 76 -2.74 -5.95 -14.16
CA ARG A 76 -1.59 -6.10 -15.07
C ARG A 76 -0.48 -5.10 -14.76
N ARG A 77 -0.83 -3.84 -14.50
CA ARG A 77 0.13 -2.79 -14.11
C ARG A 77 0.75 -3.07 -12.75
N ALA A 78 -0.03 -3.51 -11.77
CA ALA A 78 0.48 -3.85 -10.45
C ALA A 78 1.48 -5.03 -10.52
N GLU A 79 1.12 -6.09 -11.24
CA GLU A 79 1.96 -7.28 -11.43
C GLU A 79 3.27 -6.97 -12.15
N ALA A 80 3.22 -6.14 -13.19
CA ALA A 80 4.41 -5.73 -13.96
C ALA A 80 5.46 -4.99 -13.13
N ARG A 81 5.09 -4.45 -11.96
CA ARG A 81 5.97 -3.69 -11.07
C ARG A 81 6.54 -4.52 -9.92
N ILE A 82 6.12 -5.78 -9.76
CA ILE A 82 6.64 -6.65 -8.70
C ILE A 82 8.17 -6.76 -8.85
N GLY A 83 8.89 -6.55 -7.74
CA GLY A 83 10.35 -6.54 -7.71
C GLY A 83 11.00 -5.16 -7.88
N GLU A 84 10.23 -4.12 -8.22
CA GLU A 84 10.75 -2.74 -8.20
C GLU A 84 11.25 -2.36 -6.80
N MET A 85 12.47 -1.82 -6.73
CA MET A 85 13.10 -1.41 -5.48
C MET A 85 12.88 0.07 -5.17
N GLY A 86 13.02 0.42 -3.90
CA GLY A 86 12.90 1.78 -3.39
C GLY A 86 11.56 2.04 -2.71
N TYR A 87 11.62 2.86 -1.67
CA TYR A 87 10.45 3.36 -0.96
C TYR A 87 10.78 4.76 -0.45
N ASP A 88 9.96 5.74 -0.83
CA ASP A 88 10.05 7.11 -0.34
C ASP A 88 8.72 7.48 0.32
N VAL A 89 8.76 7.92 1.58
CA VAL A 89 7.55 8.24 2.35
C VAL A 89 6.75 9.41 1.75
N ILE A 90 7.40 10.33 1.04
CA ILE A 90 6.83 11.56 0.48
C ILE A 90 6.45 11.40 -0.98
N ALA A 91 7.26 10.72 -1.79
CA ALA A 91 7.11 10.72 -3.25
C ALA A 91 6.94 9.33 -3.88
N HIS A 92 7.20 8.24 -3.15
CA HIS A 92 7.23 6.89 -3.74
C HIS A 92 6.79 5.83 -2.72
N ASN A 93 5.56 5.98 -2.21
CA ASN A 93 4.97 5.15 -1.17
C ASN A 93 3.82 4.27 -1.72
N CYS A 94 3.13 3.57 -0.82
CA CYS A 94 2.01 2.70 -1.19
C CYS A 94 0.82 3.42 -1.85
N VAL A 95 0.53 4.68 -1.51
CA VAL A 95 -0.57 5.45 -2.12
C VAL A 95 -0.25 5.82 -3.55
N HIS A 96 0.97 6.31 -3.81
CA HIS A 96 1.41 6.63 -5.17
C HIS A 96 1.34 5.41 -6.06
N PHE A 97 1.86 4.28 -5.57
CA PHE A 97 1.76 3.02 -6.27
C PHE A 97 0.32 2.69 -6.65
N VAL A 98 -0.62 2.73 -5.68
CA VAL A 98 -2.04 2.42 -5.95
C VAL A 98 -2.66 3.44 -6.90
N ASN A 99 -2.35 4.73 -6.80
CA ASN A 99 -2.87 5.74 -7.72
C ASN A 99 -2.38 5.51 -9.15
N GLU A 100 -1.08 5.30 -9.33
CA GLU A 100 -0.43 5.09 -10.63
C GLU A 100 -0.99 3.85 -11.36
N VAL A 101 -1.11 2.72 -10.66
CA VAL A 101 -1.62 1.48 -11.27
C VAL A 101 -3.12 1.56 -11.59
N ASN A 102 -3.87 2.37 -10.85
CA ASN A 102 -5.28 2.65 -11.12
C ASN A 102 -5.53 3.76 -12.17
N GLY A 103 -4.47 4.42 -12.65
CA GLY A 103 -4.56 5.55 -13.58
C GLY A 103 -5.07 6.85 -12.95
N LEU A 104 -5.05 6.95 -11.62
CA LEU A 104 -5.43 8.16 -10.89
C LEU A 104 -4.27 9.16 -10.85
N PRO A 105 -4.56 10.47 -10.74
CA PRO A 105 -3.54 11.47 -10.40
C PRO A 105 -2.77 11.08 -9.12
N LEU A 106 -1.46 11.36 -9.10
CA LEU A 106 -0.54 10.94 -8.04
C LEU A 106 -1.03 11.37 -6.64
N GLU A 107 -1.57 12.58 -6.53
CA GLU A 107 -1.97 13.23 -5.28
C GLU A 107 -3.38 12.84 -4.80
N SER A 108 -4.16 12.09 -5.59
CA SER A 108 -5.61 11.92 -5.36
C SER A 108 -5.98 11.37 -3.98
N ARG A 109 -5.08 10.63 -3.33
CA ARG A 109 -5.33 9.97 -2.03
C ARG A 109 -4.20 10.20 -1.02
N MET A 110 -3.35 11.20 -1.26
CA MET A 110 -2.20 11.49 -0.39
C MET A 110 -2.56 12.03 0.99
N SER A 111 -3.70 12.74 1.11
CA SER A 111 -4.17 13.32 2.38
C SER A 111 -4.25 12.30 3.51
N ASP A 112 -4.46 11.03 3.17
CA ASP A 112 -4.76 9.97 4.12
C ASP A 112 -3.50 9.38 4.78
N ASN A 113 -2.30 9.73 4.29
CA ASN A 113 -1.02 9.19 4.78
C ASN A 113 0.05 10.23 5.13
N VAL A 114 -0.06 11.47 4.66
CA VAL A 114 1.00 12.50 4.82
C VAL A 114 1.04 13.12 6.22
N GLN A 115 -0.06 13.14 6.98
CA GLN A 115 -0.15 13.95 8.20
C GLN A 115 0.75 13.50 9.39
N ARG A 116 1.50 12.40 9.31
CA ARG A 116 2.39 11.97 10.42
C ARG A 116 3.80 11.51 10.08
N PHE A 117 4.15 11.24 8.82
CA PHE A 117 5.49 10.73 8.50
C PHE A 117 6.57 11.79 8.31
N ALA A 118 6.22 13.00 7.86
CA ALA A 118 7.16 14.12 7.82
C ALA A 118 7.79 14.37 9.21
N SER A 119 6.99 14.26 10.27
CA SER A 119 7.43 14.40 11.66
C SER A 119 8.42 13.32 12.13
N LEU A 120 8.44 12.12 11.54
CA LEU A 120 9.27 10.99 12.00
C LEU A 120 10.49 10.73 11.10
N SER A 121 10.41 11.06 9.81
CA SER A 121 11.61 11.10 8.96
C SER A 121 12.58 12.18 9.42
N ASP A 122 12.08 13.34 9.88
CA ASP A 122 12.94 14.41 10.44
C ASP A 122 13.60 14.02 11.77
N LEU A 123 13.03 13.05 12.51
CA LEU A 123 13.60 12.53 13.76
C LEU A 123 14.58 11.37 13.58
N THR A 124 14.63 10.74 12.40
CA THR A 124 15.48 9.55 12.17
C THR A 124 16.76 9.85 11.38
N VAL A 125 16.91 11.05 10.82
CA VAL A 125 18.13 11.46 10.10
C VAL A 125 19.23 12.01 11.03
N ASN A 126 18.98 12.17 12.34
CA ASN A 126 19.95 12.83 13.25
C ASN A 126 20.29 12.07 14.55
N ILE A 127 20.32 10.73 14.52
CA ILE A 127 20.97 9.96 15.60
C ILE A 127 22.40 9.64 15.16
N PRO A 128 23.44 10.27 15.72
CA PRO A 128 24.81 9.90 15.41
C PRO A 128 25.03 8.47 15.88
N ARG A 129 25.39 7.58 14.94
CA ARG A 129 25.88 6.25 15.25
C ARG A 129 27.16 6.40 16.08
N ARG A 130 27.04 6.28 17.40
CA ARG A 130 28.19 6.04 18.28
C ARG A 130 28.72 4.65 17.93
N LEU A 131 29.84 4.64 17.20
CA LEU A 131 30.71 3.47 17.09
C LEU A 131 31.61 3.44 18.33
N TRP A 132 31.95 2.22 18.72
CA TRP A 132 32.86 1.88 19.81
C TRP A 132 34.25 2.47 19.58
#